data_AF-A0A966YJF3-F1
#
_entry.id   AF-A0A966YJF3-F1
#
_cell.length_a   1.000
_cell.length_b   1.000
_cell.length_c   1.000
_cell.angle_alpha   90.00
_cell.angle_beta   90.00
_cell.angle_gamma   90.00
#
_symmetry.space_group_name_H-M   'P 1'
#
loop_
_entity.id
_entity.type
_entity.pdbx_description
1 polymer ?
#
loop_
_entity_poly.entity_id
_entity_poly.type
_entity_poly.pdbx_seq_one_letter_code
_entity_poly.pdbx_strand_id
1 'polypeptide(L)'
;MTIKKLAIGVGIALAVLIAAVWWLFFWGDTPEAVDVEAANTQLDVDLAVATDDAPATAPDPFDGDINATWVVDDEIGEFDFETASGSFAGFRVDEELTIGEVVAVGRTGGVSGTVTIEEGRLIGTDITVDMGSITSNDARREFPIRRAVMADEFPTATFVLTTPVDLPVGLADSETVTIEATGELTVAGTTNEATFTIDALVRDDGFGVITGSTTITWEDFGVTPPSAPIVVSIDESGIVEFQLIVAKG
;
A
#
# COMPACT_ATOMS: atom_id res chain seq x y z
N MET A 1 -7.22 -52.78 23.38
CA MET A 1 -6.49 -51.69 22.68
C MET A 1 -5.57 -51.04 23.70
N THR A 2 -4.25 -51.19 23.58
CA THR A 2 -3.29 -50.78 24.61
C THR A 2 -3.18 -49.25 24.70
N ILE A 3 -3.07 -48.72 25.92
CA ILE A 3 -3.02 -47.28 26.25
C ILE A 3 -2.01 -46.50 25.37
N LYS A 4 -0.92 -47.15 24.94
CA LYS A 4 0.06 -46.59 23.98
C LYS A 4 -0.53 -46.22 22.62
N LYS A 5 -1.47 -47.00 22.07
CA LYS A 5 -2.12 -46.70 20.77
C LYS A 5 -3.11 -45.54 20.86
N LEU A 6 -3.75 -45.36 22.03
CA LEU A 6 -4.65 -44.24 22.30
C LEU A 6 -3.87 -42.92 22.46
N ALA A 7 -2.75 -42.94 23.18
CA ALA A 7 -1.91 -41.76 23.38
C ALA A 7 -1.27 -41.25 22.07
N ILE A 8 -0.84 -42.16 21.19
CA ILE A 8 -0.30 -41.80 19.87
C ILE A 8 -1.41 -41.22 18.98
N GLY A 9 -2.62 -41.80 19.01
CA GLY A 9 -3.77 -41.27 18.26
C GLY A 9 -4.21 -39.87 18.70
N VAL A 10 -4.22 -39.62 20.02
CA VAL A 10 -4.53 -38.29 20.60
C VAL A 10 -3.44 -37.27 20.28
N GLY A 11 -2.17 -37.66 20.33
CA GLY A 11 -1.05 -36.78 19.98
C GLY A 11 -1.08 -36.35 18.51
N ILE A 12 -1.38 -37.27 17.59
CA ILE A 12 -1.50 -36.95 16.16
C ILE A 12 -2.72 -36.06 15.90
N ALA A 13 -3.87 -36.34 16.55
CA ALA A 13 -5.07 -35.51 16.39
C ALA A 13 -4.86 -34.08 16.93
N LEU A 14 -4.13 -33.90 18.03
CA LEU A 14 -3.75 -32.59 18.56
C LEU A 14 -2.77 -31.86 17.63
N ALA A 15 -1.77 -32.55 17.08
CA ALA A 15 -0.84 -31.96 16.12
C ALA A 15 -1.55 -31.52 14.83
N VAL A 16 -2.51 -32.32 14.33
CA VAL A 16 -3.33 -31.96 13.16
C VAL A 16 -4.27 -30.79 13.47
N LEU A 17 -4.86 -30.73 14.68
CA LEU A 17 -5.65 -29.58 15.11
C LEU A 17 -4.80 -28.32 15.25
N ILE A 18 -3.60 -28.41 15.82
CA ILE A 18 -2.67 -27.28 15.92
C ILE A 18 -2.24 -26.84 14.54
N ALA A 19 -1.92 -27.77 13.62
CA ALA A 19 -1.58 -27.45 12.24
C ALA A 19 -2.77 -26.86 11.46
N ALA A 20 -4.00 -27.33 11.70
CA ALA A 20 -5.21 -26.80 11.06
C ALA A 20 -5.61 -25.43 11.63
N VAL A 21 -5.40 -25.20 12.93
CA VAL A 21 -5.54 -23.88 13.57
C VAL A 21 -4.44 -22.96 13.04
N TRP A 22 -3.20 -23.44 12.89
CA TRP A 22 -2.12 -22.68 12.29
C TRP A 22 -2.45 -22.29 10.84
N TRP A 23 -2.96 -23.25 10.06
CA TRP A 23 -3.45 -23.05 8.70
C TRP A 23 -4.68 -22.13 8.59
N LEU A 24 -5.55 -22.10 9.59
CA LEU A 24 -6.74 -21.24 9.57
C LEU A 24 -6.47 -19.80 10.04
N PHE A 25 -5.41 -19.57 10.82
CA PHE A 25 -5.18 -18.28 11.49
C PHE A 25 -3.92 -17.53 11.03
N PHE A 26 -2.99 -18.20 10.35
CA PHE A 26 -1.71 -17.62 9.90
C PHE A 26 -1.40 -17.92 8.43
N TRP A 27 -2.41 -18.33 7.67
CA TRP A 27 -2.26 -18.61 6.24
C TRP A 27 -2.87 -17.47 5.43
N GLY A 28 -2.01 -16.85 4.65
CA GLY A 28 -2.26 -15.75 3.74
C GLY A 28 -0.86 -15.24 3.40
N ASP A 29 -0.43 -15.41 2.15
CA ASP A 29 0.88 -14.90 1.74
C ASP A 29 0.91 -13.40 2.05
N THR A 30 1.96 -12.95 2.75
CA THR A 30 2.20 -11.53 2.93
C THR A 30 2.32 -10.95 1.52
N PRO A 31 1.45 -9.99 1.11
CA PRO A 31 1.53 -9.41 -0.23
C PRO A 31 2.94 -8.88 -0.48
N GLU A 32 3.45 -8.99 -1.69
CA GLU A 32 4.77 -8.45 -2.03
C GLU A 32 4.81 -6.93 -1.77
N ALA A 33 6.01 -6.40 -1.54
CA ALA A 33 6.21 -4.95 -1.45
C ALA A 33 5.85 -4.29 -2.80
N VAL A 34 5.51 -3.00 -2.76
CA VAL A 34 5.23 -2.25 -3.99
C VAL A 34 6.41 -2.31 -4.97
N ASP A 35 6.10 -2.52 -6.24
CA ASP A 35 7.07 -2.59 -7.34
C ASP A 35 6.44 -2.01 -8.61
N VAL A 36 7.13 -1.06 -9.25
CA VAL A 36 6.57 -0.33 -10.39
C VAL A 36 6.43 -1.20 -11.64
N GLU A 37 7.31 -2.19 -11.85
CA GLU A 37 7.25 -3.09 -13.01
C GLU A 37 6.09 -4.08 -12.87
N ALA A 38 5.89 -4.62 -11.67
CA ALA A 38 4.74 -5.45 -11.33
C ALA A 38 3.43 -4.68 -11.48
N ALA A 39 3.36 -3.46 -10.92
CA ALA A 39 2.19 -2.58 -11.04
C ALA A 39 1.87 -2.25 -12.51
N ASN A 40 2.89 -1.92 -13.30
CA ASN A 40 2.72 -1.63 -14.73
C ASN A 40 2.26 -2.84 -15.54
N THR A 41 2.76 -4.04 -15.21
CA THR A 41 2.31 -5.29 -15.84
C THR A 41 0.86 -5.60 -15.47
N GLN A 42 0.47 -5.36 -14.21
CA GLN A 42 -0.89 -5.57 -13.76
C GLN A 42 -1.87 -4.58 -14.41
N LEU A 43 -1.45 -3.33 -14.63
CA LEU A 43 -2.27 -2.33 -15.32
C LEU A 43 -2.66 -2.79 -16.74
N ASP A 44 -1.78 -3.49 -17.47
CA ASP A 44 -2.14 -4.06 -18.79
C ASP A 44 -3.31 -5.07 -18.69
N VAL A 45 -3.36 -5.85 -17.61
CA VAL A 45 -4.43 -6.80 -17.34
C VAL A 45 -5.73 -6.06 -16.99
N ASP A 46 -5.63 -5.07 -16.11
CA ASP A 46 -6.80 -4.32 -15.63
C ASP A 46 -7.44 -3.51 -16.77
N LEU A 47 -6.63 -2.89 -17.63
CA LEU A 47 -7.11 -2.19 -18.82
C LEU A 47 -7.81 -3.17 -19.79
N ALA A 48 -7.28 -4.37 -19.98
CA ALA A 48 -7.92 -5.38 -20.81
C ALA A 48 -9.30 -5.78 -20.26
N VAL A 49 -9.43 -5.95 -18.93
CA VAL A 49 -10.72 -6.24 -18.27
C VAL A 49 -11.68 -5.06 -18.41
N ALA A 50 -11.22 -3.83 -18.17
CA ALA A 50 -12.06 -2.64 -18.28
C ALA A 50 -12.65 -2.47 -19.70
N THR A 51 -11.89 -2.83 -20.75
CA THR A 51 -12.44 -2.78 -22.12
C THR A 51 -13.59 -3.74 -22.39
N ASP A 52 -13.71 -4.83 -21.64
CA ASP A 52 -14.75 -5.85 -21.80
C ASP A 52 -16.06 -5.49 -21.08
N ASP A 53 -16.00 -4.78 -19.94
CA ASP A 53 -17.17 -4.53 -19.07
C ASP A 53 -17.95 -3.23 -19.41
N ALA A 54 -17.29 -2.22 -19.98
CA ALA A 54 -17.82 -1.00 -20.62
C ALA A 54 -16.67 0.01 -20.71
N PRO A 55 -16.61 0.95 -21.68
CA PRO A 55 -15.48 1.86 -21.76
C PRO A 55 -15.46 2.80 -20.56
N ALA A 56 -14.56 2.56 -19.61
CA ALA A 56 -13.98 3.62 -18.80
C ALA A 56 -13.48 4.72 -19.75
N THR A 57 -13.58 5.99 -19.34
CA THR A 57 -13.07 7.05 -20.20
C THR A 57 -11.55 7.00 -20.15
N ALA A 58 -10.96 6.26 -21.08
CA ALA A 58 -9.51 6.19 -21.20
C ALA A 58 -8.93 7.61 -21.37
N PRO A 59 -7.78 7.91 -20.76
CA PRO A 59 -7.10 9.17 -20.98
C PRO A 59 -6.70 9.34 -22.44
N ASP A 60 -6.46 10.59 -22.84
CA ASP A 60 -5.86 10.85 -24.14
C ASP A 60 -4.45 10.22 -24.20
N PRO A 61 -4.04 9.68 -25.36
CA PRO A 61 -2.69 9.14 -25.52
C PRO A 61 -1.61 10.15 -25.12
N PHE A 62 -0.52 9.65 -24.56
CA PHE A 62 0.56 10.50 -24.10
C PHE A 62 1.20 11.25 -25.27
N ASP A 63 1.36 12.56 -25.09
CA ASP A 63 1.84 13.50 -26.12
C ASP A 63 3.35 13.78 -26.05
N GLY A 64 4.06 13.11 -25.13
CA GLY A 64 5.48 13.35 -24.84
C GLY A 64 5.73 14.49 -23.86
N ASP A 65 4.68 15.16 -23.35
CA ASP A 65 4.80 16.24 -22.38
C ASP A 65 4.31 15.80 -21.00
N ILE A 66 5.24 15.61 -20.07
CA ILE A 66 4.93 15.25 -18.68
C ILE A 66 4.35 16.41 -17.87
N ASN A 67 4.44 17.65 -18.35
CA ASN A 67 3.99 18.83 -17.62
C ASN A 67 2.46 18.91 -17.62
N ALA A 68 1.88 18.55 -16.48
CA ALA A 68 0.44 18.57 -16.24
C ALA A 68 0.14 18.38 -14.76
N THR A 69 -1.14 18.52 -14.42
CA THR A 69 -1.70 17.93 -13.21
C THR A 69 -2.17 16.52 -13.54
N TRP A 70 -1.51 15.53 -12.96
CA TRP A 70 -1.89 14.13 -13.01
C TRP A 70 -2.84 13.83 -11.86
N VAL A 71 -3.94 13.15 -12.15
CA VAL A 71 -5.00 12.84 -11.20
C VAL A 71 -4.93 11.35 -10.86
N VAL A 72 -5.03 11.00 -9.58
CA VAL A 72 -5.13 9.60 -9.15
C VAL A 72 -6.39 8.98 -9.76
N ASP A 73 -6.21 7.89 -10.49
CA ASP A 73 -7.27 7.11 -11.09
C ASP A 73 -7.85 6.16 -10.05
N ASP A 74 -9.17 6.20 -9.90
CA ASP A 74 -9.97 5.34 -9.02
C ASP A 74 -10.97 4.46 -9.80
N GLU A 75 -10.86 4.42 -11.13
CA GLU A 75 -11.75 3.66 -12.03
C GLU A 75 -11.08 2.38 -12.55
N ILE A 76 -9.76 2.38 -12.69
CA ILE A 76 -8.96 1.26 -13.21
C ILE A 76 -8.37 0.43 -12.07
N GLY A 77 -8.52 -0.89 -12.24
CA GLY A 77 -8.13 -1.88 -11.25
C GLY A 77 -9.17 -2.01 -10.14
N GLU A 78 -9.03 -3.09 -9.35
CA GLU A 78 -9.87 -3.32 -8.19
C GLU A 78 -8.98 -3.37 -6.94
N PHE A 79 -9.51 -2.84 -5.83
CA PHE A 79 -8.90 -3.03 -4.53
C PHE A 79 -9.56 -4.19 -3.79
N ASP A 80 -8.89 -5.34 -3.82
CA ASP A 80 -8.96 -6.35 -2.77
C ASP A 80 -7.57 -6.52 -2.14
N PHE A 81 -7.50 -7.04 -0.91
CA PHE A 81 -6.22 -7.11 -0.18
C PHE A 81 -5.18 -8.01 -0.86
N GLU A 82 -5.62 -9.06 -1.58
CA GLU A 82 -4.72 -10.02 -2.23
C GLU A 82 -4.18 -9.47 -3.56
N THR A 83 -5.05 -8.86 -4.37
CA THR A 83 -4.68 -8.38 -5.72
C THR A 83 -4.15 -6.95 -5.70
N ALA A 84 -4.81 -6.03 -4.97
CA ALA A 84 -4.50 -4.61 -4.86
C ALA A 84 -4.02 -3.98 -6.19
N SER A 85 -4.79 -4.16 -7.26
CA SER A 85 -4.31 -3.90 -8.63
C SER A 85 -4.39 -2.42 -9.04
N GLY A 86 -5.37 -1.69 -8.48
CA GLY A 86 -5.52 -0.24 -8.67
C GLY A 86 -4.65 0.60 -7.74
N SER A 87 -5.06 1.85 -7.51
CA SER A 87 -4.40 2.77 -6.59
C SER A 87 -4.62 2.37 -5.13
N PHE A 88 -3.55 2.31 -4.33
CA PHE A 88 -3.62 2.02 -2.89
C PHE A 88 -2.48 2.68 -2.10
N ALA A 89 -2.70 2.78 -0.79
CA ALA A 89 -1.67 3.13 0.19
C ALA A 89 -1.76 2.21 1.41
N GLY A 90 -0.67 2.04 2.13
CA GLY A 90 -0.63 1.12 3.26
C GLY A 90 0.64 1.16 4.07
N PHE A 91 0.77 0.15 4.92
CA PHE A 91 1.94 -0.03 5.76
C PHE A 91 2.34 -1.50 5.87
N ARG A 92 3.62 -1.70 6.24
CA ARG A 92 4.21 -2.99 6.57
C ARG A 92 4.99 -2.86 7.88
N VAL A 93 4.83 -3.81 8.78
CA VAL A 93 5.59 -3.83 10.04
C VAL A 93 5.96 -5.25 10.45
N ASP A 94 7.18 -5.41 10.94
CA ASP A 94 7.65 -6.68 11.48
C ASP A 94 7.06 -6.91 12.88
N GLU A 95 6.55 -8.12 13.12
CA GLU A 95 5.98 -8.56 14.38
C GLU A 95 6.63 -9.87 14.84
N GLU A 96 6.92 -9.98 16.13
CA GLU A 96 7.26 -11.24 16.76
C GLU A 96 6.03 -11.79 17.47
N LEU A 97 5.57 -12.96 17.05
CA LEU A 97 4.50 -13.70 17.73
C LEU A 97 5.12 -14.80 18.60
N THR A 98 4.37 -15.29 19.59
CA THR A 98 4.78 -16.45 20.41
C THR A 98 5.08 -17.74 19.61
N ILE A 99 4.76 -17.74 18.30
CA ILE A 99 4.90 -18.84 17.38
C ILE A 99 5.84 -18.53 16.19
N GLY A 100 6.46 -17.35 16.15
CA GLY A 100 7.43 -16.92 15.12
C GLY A 100 7.20 -15.50 14.59
N GLU A 101 8.15 -15.05 13.78
CA GLU A 101 8.16 -13.74 13.10
C GLU A 101 7.16 -13.70 11.94
N VAL A 102 6.44 -12.58 11.80
CA VAL A 102 5.53 -12.31 10.67
C VAL A 102 5.60 -10.84 10.26
N VAL A 103 5.24 -10.56 9.00
CA VAL A 103 5.05 -9.18 8.53
C VAL A 103 3.56 -8.87 8.50
N ALA A 104 3.17 -7.85 9.25
CA ALA A 104 1.84 -7.28 9.24
C ALA A 104 1.69 -6.28 8.11
N VAL A 105 0.66 -6.46 7.28
CA VAL A 105 0.36 -5.54 6.17
C VAL A 105 -1.08 -5.06 6.30
N GLY A 106 -1.25 -3.75 6.16
CA GLY A 106 -2.56 -3.12 6.02
C GLY A 106 -2.55 -2.17 4.83
N ARG A 107 -3.57 -2.24 3.97
CA ARG A 107 -3.70 -1.41 2.77
C ARG A 107 -5.12 -0.86 2.64
N THR A 108 -5.27 0.22 1.90
CA THR A 108 -6.57 0.76 1.49
C THR A 108 -6.49 1.23 0.04
N GLY A 109 -7.54 0.94 -0.74
CA GLY A 109 -7.75 1.52 -2.07
C GLY A 109 -8.40 2.90 -2.03
N GLY A 110 -8.76 3.42 -0.85
CA GLY A 110 -9.34 4.75 -0.69
C GLY A 110 -8.28 5.83 -0.82
N VAL A 111 -7.65 5.95 -1.99
CA VAL A 111 -6.63 6.95 -2.29
C VAL A 111 -7.13 7.88 -3.38
N SER A 112 -6.94 9.17 -3.20
CA SER A 112 -7.30 10.19 -4.17
C SER A 112 -6.29 11.32 -4.12
N GLY A 113 -6.21 12.10 -5.19
CA GLY A 113 -5.32 13.24 -5.18
C GLY A 113 -4.78 13.64 -6.53
N THR A 114 -3.78 14.50 -6.49
CA THR A 114 -3.09 15.01 -7.67
C THR A 114 -1.59 15.10 -7.49
N VAL A 115 -0.88 15.01 -8.62
CA VAL A 115 0.57 15.18 -8.76
C VAL A 115 0.79 16.24 -9.84
N THR A 116 1.44 17.36 -9.51
CA THR A 116 1.64 18.47 -10.44
C THR A 116 3.09 18.54 -10.89
N ILE A 117 3.27 18.48 -12.21
CA ILE A 117 4.57 18.60 -12.88
C ILE A 117 4.60 19.89 -13.69
N GLU A 118 5.62 20.72 -13.46
CA GLU A 118 5.87 21.94 -14.23
C GLU A 118 7.37 22.06 -14.55
N GLU A 119 7.68 22.45 -15.78
CA GLU A 119 9.05 22.61 -16.28
C GLU A 119 9.96 21.39 -16.02
N GLY A 120 9.41 20.17 -16.10
CA GLY A 120 10.14 18.92 -15.83
C GLY A 120 10.44 18.67 -14.36
N ARG A 121 9.73 19.36 -13.45
CA ARG A 121 9.86 19.21 -12.00
C ARG A 121 8.54 18.77 -11.40
N LEU A 122 8.60 17.82 -10.47
CA LEU A 122 7.50 17.59 -9.54
C LEU A 122 7.44 18.79 -8.59
N ILE A 123 6.39 19.60 -8.68
CA ILE A 123 6.25 20.85 -7.91
C ILE A 123 5.17 20.80 -6.84
N GLY A 124 4.28 19.81 -6.88
CA GLY A 124 3.19 19.70 -5.93
C GLY A 124 2.58 18.31 -5.90
N THR A 125 2.12 17.93 -4.72
CA THR A 125 1.27 16.75 -4.51
C THR A 125 0.17 17.14 -3.54
N ASP A 126 -1.03 16.61 -3.76
CA ASP A 126 -2.12 16.63 -2.79
C ASP A 126 -2.70 15.23 -2.79
N ILE A 127 -2.17 14.35 -1.94
CA ILE A 127 -2.60 12.96 -1.82
C ILE A 127 -3.35 12.80 -0.52
N THR A 128 -4.54 12.19 -0.59
CA THR A 128 -5.40 11.88 0.54
C THR A 128 -5.71 10.38 0.56
N VAL A 129 -5.54 9.77 1.73
CA VAL A 129 -5.77 8.34 1.99
C VAL A 129 -6.88 8.20 3.04
N ASP A 130 -7.92 7.41 2.76
CA ASP A 130 -8.98 7.07 3.70
C ASP A 130 -8.51 5.99 4.69
N MET A 131 -8.28 6.40 5.92
CA MET A 131 -7.81 5.55 7.00
C MET A 131 -8.90 4.61 7.53
N GLY A 132 -10.18 4.94 7.28
CA GLY A 132 -11.32 4.15 7.72
C GLY A 132 -11.54 2.86 6.91
N SER A 133 -10.96 2.78 5.71
CA SER A 133 -11.07 1.65 4.79
C SER A 133 -9.86 0.71 4.78
N ILE A 134 -8.89 0.91 5.68
CA ILE A 134 -7.72 0.00 5.81
C ILE A 134 -8.18 -1.44 6.05
N THR A 135 -7.82 -2.35 5.15
CA THR A 135 -8.00 -3.80 5.25
C THR A 135 -6.67 -4.49 5.52
N SER A 136 -6.72 -5.73 5.97
CA SER A 136 -5.55 -6.58 6.22
C SER A 136 -5.87 -8.02 5.82
N ASN A 137 -4.86 -8.90 5.73
CA ASN A 137 -5.06 -10.34 5.52
C ASN A 137 -5.86 -11.02 6.65
N ASP A 138 -6.10 -10.31 7.76
CA ASP A 138 -6.93 -10.78 8.86
C ASP A 138 -7.90 -9.69 9.30
N ALA A 139 -9.18 -9.89 9.00
CA ALA A 139 -10.27 -8.99 9.35
C ALA A 139 -10.35 -8.67 10.86
N ARG A 140 -9.83 -9.53 11.73
CA ARG A 140 -9.79 -9.27 13.19
C ARG A 140 -8.82 -8.15 13.57
N ARG A 141 -7.86 -7.83 12.69
CA ARG A 141 -6.84 -6.79 12.88
C ARG A 141 -7.31 -5.41 12.45
N GLU A 142 -8.26 -5.35 11.53
CA GLU A 142 -8.71 -4.08 10.92
C GLU A 142 -9.21 -3.09 11.97
N PHE A 143 -10.10 -3.48 12.87
CA PHE A 143 -10.61 -2.58 13.92
C PHE A 143 -9.50 -2.08 14.86
N PRO A 144 -8.63 -2.94 15.43
CA PRO A 144 -7.47 -2.47 16.20
C PRO A 144 -6.56 -1.51 15.42
N ILE A 145 -6.26 -1.79 14.14
CA ILE A 145 -5.42 -0.94 13.29
C ILE A 145 -6.07 0.43 13.11
N ARG A 146 -7.32 0.48 12.65
CA ARG A 146 -8.08 1.73 12.44
C ARG A 146 -8.20 2.56 13.71
N ARG A 147 -8.33 1.89 14.87
CA ARG A 147 -8.31 2.55 16.18
C ARG A 147 -6.95 3.12 16.55
N ALA A 148 -5.86 2.41 16.27
CA ALA A 148 -4.50 2.87 16.58
C ALA A 148 -4.12 4.14 15.79
N VAL A 149 -4.57 4.24 14.54
CA VAL A 149 -4.41 5.44 13.70
C VAL A 149 -5.50 6.49 13.91
N MET A 150 -6.40 6.28 14.88
CA MET A 150 -7.47 7.21 15.23
C MET A 150 -8.39 7.56 14.04
N ALA A 151 -8.70 6.60 13.17
CA ALA A 151 -9.45 6.81 11.92
C ALA A 151 -10.85 7.43 12.13
N ASP A 152 -11.48 7.22 13.29
CA ASP A 152 -12.78 7.85 13.59
C ASP A 152 -12.66 9.38 13.83
N GLU A 153 -11.51 9.86 14.31
CA GLU A 153 -11.24 11.28 14.59
C GLU A 153 -10.46 11.95 13.45
N PHE A 154 -9.51 11.21 12.87
CA PHE A 154 -8.67 11.61 11.74
C PHE A 154 -8.90 10.62 10.60
N PRO A 155 -10.00 10.78 9.84
CA PRO A 155 -10.39 9.82 8.80
C PRO A 155 -9.43 9.78 7.62
N THR A 156 -8.57 10.78 7.47
CA THR A 156 -7.64 10.87 6.37
C THR A 156 -6.19 11.00 6.84
N ALA A 157 -5.28 10.37 6.10
CA ALA A 157 -3.87 10.73 6.08
C ALA A 157 -3.58 11.51 4.79
N THR A 158 -2.60 12.41 4.82
CA THR A 158 -2.25 13.25 3.67
C THR A 158 -0.75 13.36 3.47
N PHE A 159 -0.33 13.58 2.22
CA PHE A 159 1.03 13.94 1.87
C PHE A 159 1.07 15.15 0.94
N VAL A 160 1.85 16.16 1.34
CA VAL A 160 2.05 17.40 0.57
C VAL A 160 3.54 17.65 0.36
N LEU A 161 3.98 17.68 -0.89
CA LEU A 161 5.35 17.98 -1.26
C LEU A 161 5.80 19.36 -0.75
N THR A 162 6.95 19.44 -0.10
CA THR A 162 7.51 20.71 0.40
C THR A 162 8.65 21.23 -0.46
N THR A 163 9.34 20.34 -1.18
CA THR A 163 10.50 20.68 -2.02
C THR A 163 10.30 20.18 -3.45
N PRO A 164 10.36 21.05 -4.47
CA PRO A 164 10.26 20.61 -5.85
C PRO A 164 11.41 19.69 -6.27
N VAL A 165 11.11 18.61 -6.98
CA VAL A 165 12.07 17.57 -7.39
C VAL A 165 12.27 17.60 -8.90
N ASP A 166 13.51 17.65 -9.38
CA ASP A 166 13.82 17.53 -10.80
C ASP A 166 13.56 16.08 -11.28
N LEU A 167 12.76 15.92 -12.34
CA LEU A 167 12.42 14.59 -12.85
C LEU A 167 13.43 14.16 -13.93
N PRO A 168 13.91 12.91 -13.91
CA PRO A 168 14.79 12.41 -14.96
C PRO A 168 14.09 12.40 -16.32
N VAL A 169 14.81 12.77 -17.37
CA VAL A 169 14.25 12.92 -18.73
C VAL A 169 13.64 11.63 -19.27
N GLY A 170 14.11 10.46 -18.81
CA GLY A 170 13.58 9.15 -19.21
C GLY A 170 12.12 8.93 -18.83
N LEU A 171 11.57 9.70 -17.87
CA LEU A 171 10.16 9.60 -17.49
C LEU A 171 9.23 9.87 -18.69
N ALA A 172 9.61 10.79 -19.59
CA ALA A 172 8.85 11.10 -20.80
C ALA A 172 9.04 10.07 -21.92
N ASP A 173 10.03 9.17 -21.79
CA ASP A 173 10.37 8.14 -22.78
C ASP A 173 9.90 6.74 -22.34
N SER A 174 8.92 6.68 -21.43
CA SER A 174 8.41 5.44 -20.83
C SER A 174 9.46 4.63 -20.06
N GLU A 175 10.55 5.26 -19.64
CA GLU A 175 11.54 4.64 -18.76
C GLU A 175 11.11 4.75 -17.30
N THR A 176 11.36 3.70 -16.53
CA THR A 176 11.27 3.78 -15.07
C THR A 176 12.37 4.70 -14.52
N VAL A 177 11.95 5.68 -13.73
CA VAL A 177 12.85 6.61 -13.05
C VAL A 177 12.67 6.51 -11.55
N THR A 178 13.76 6.71 -10.81
CA THR A 178 13.76 6.76 -9.34
C THR A 178 14.06 8.19 -8.88
N ILE A 179 13.27 8.69 -7.93
CA ILE A 179 13.48 10.01 -7.29
C ILE A 179 13.30 9.93 -5.77
N GLU A 180 13.80 10.94 -5.06
CA GLU A 180 13.47 11.17 -3.65
C GLU A 180 12.56 12.40 -3.54
N ALA A 181 11.43 12.27 -2.84
CA ALA A 181 10.47 13.35 -2.63
C ALA A 181 10.24 13.60 -1.14
N THR A 182 10.58 14.81 -0.68
CA THR A 182 10.37 15.24 0.70
C THR A 182 9.11 16.10 0.81
N GLY A 183 8.29 15.79 1.82
CA GLY A 183 7.05 16.50 2.06
C GLY A 183 6.55 16.37 3.50
N GLU A 184 5.43 17.03 3.78
CA GLU A 184 4.69 16.89 5.03
C GLU A 184 3.75 15.69 4.94
N LEU A 185 4.02 14.67 5.76
CA LEU A 185 3.14 13.52 5.96
C LEU A 185 2.29 13.78 7.21
N THR A 186 0.97 13.69 7.07
CA THR A 186 0.03 13.79 8.20
C THR A 186 -0.64 12.45 8.43
N VAL A 187 -0.46 11.89 9.63
CA VAL A 187 -1.09 10.62 10.06
C VAL A 187 -1.63 10.80 11.47
N ALA A 188 -2.86 10.32 11.71
CA ALA A 188 -3.51 10.39 13.02
C ALA A 188 -3.52 11.81 13.63
N GLY A 189 -3.66 12.83 12.78
CA GLY A 189 -3.67 14.25 13.17
C GLY A 189 -2.30 14.88 13.44
N THR A 190 -1.21 14.11 13.35
CA THR A 190 0.16 14.60 13.54
C THR A 190 0.87 14.75 12.20
N THR A 191 1.52 15.89 11.98
CA THR A 191 2.27 16.19 10.75
C THR A 191 3.76 16.19 11.03
N ASN A 192 4.52 15.40 10.27
CA ASN A 192 5.98 15.37 10.29
C ASN A 192 6.54 15.37 8.86
N GLU A 193 7.80 15.78 8.71
CA GLU A 193 8.52 15.64 7.45
C GLU A 193 8.82 14.15 7.16
N ALA A 194 8.57 13.71 5.94
CA ALA A 194 8.94 12.39 5.46
C ALA A 194 9.53 12.49 4.05
N THR A 195 10.53 11.65 3.76
CA THR A 195 11.11 11.51 2.43
C THR A 195 10.77 10.13 1.88
N PHE A 196 10.11 10.09 0.72
CA PHE A 196 9.78 8.86 0.01
C PHE A 196 10.79 8.61 -1.10
N THR A 197 11.25 7.36 -1.22
CA THR A 197 11.85 6.87 -2.46
C THR A 197 10.71 6.47 -3.39
N ILE A 198 10.69 7.00 -4.60
CA ILE A 198 9.61 6.85 -5.57
C ILE A 198 10.19 6.29 -6.87
N ASP A 199 9.57 5.23 -7.38
CA ASP A 199 9.76 4.76 -8.74
C ASP A 199 8.53 5.12 -9.58
N ALA A 200 8.74 5.68 -10.75
CA ALA A 200 7.67 6.14 -11.61
C ALA A 200 7.95 5.90 -13.09
N LEU A 201 6.90 5.70 -13.87
CA LEU A 201 6.93 5.73 -15.33
C LEU A 201 5.65 6.39 -15.87
N VAL A 202 5.75 6.96 -17.06
CA VAL A 202 4.60 7.38 -17.86
C VAL A 202 4.47 6.44 -19.05
N ARG A 203 3.25 6.10 -19.43
CA ARG A 203 2.94 5.18 -20.52
C ARG A 203 2.43 5.93 -21.74
N ASP A 204 2.59 5.32 -22.91
CA ASP A 204 2.11 5.85 -24.19
C ASP A 204 0.57 6.01 -24.25
N ASP A 205 -0.16 5.25 -23.43
CA ASP A 205 -1.63 5.28 -23.35
C ASP A 205 -2.16 6.41 -22.44
N GLY A 206 -1.30 7.27 -21.88
CA GLY A 206 -1.70 8.43 -21.09
C GLY A 206 -1.79 8.19 -19.58
N PHE A 207 -1.55 6.95 -19.14
CA PHE A 207 -1.43 6.63 -17.71
C PHE A 207 0.00 6.82 -17.19
N GLY A 208 0.11 7.08 -15.89
CA GLY A 208 1.35 6.98 -15.13
C GLY A 208 1.21 5.94 -14.03
N VAL A 209 2.30 5.25 -13.72
CA VAL A 209 2.39 4.31 -12.61
C VAL A 209 3.45 4.83 -11.64
N ILE A 210 3.07 4.99 -10.37
CA ILE A 210 3.93 5.56 -9.33
C ILE A 210 3.90 4.63 -8.12
N THR A 211 5.03 4.08 -7.73
CA THR A 211 5.17 3.37 -6.46
C THR A 211 6.16 4.09 -5.57
N GLY A 212 5.99 3.96 -4.27
CA GLY A 212 6.93 4.57 -3.35
C GLY A 212 6.82 4.05 -1.94
N SER A 213 7.89 4.25 -1.18
CA SER A 213 7.92 3.87 0.22
C SER A 213 8.84 4.76 1.06
N THR A 214 8.59 4.75 2.36
CA THR A 214 9.44 5.37 3.37
C THR A 214 9.34 4.59 4.68
N THR A 215 10.37 4.67 5.52
CA THR A 215 10.33 4.12 6.88
C THR A 215 9.95 5.24 7.84
N ILE A 216 8.96 4.99 8.69
CA ILE A 216 8.55 5.89 9.76
C ILE A 216 8.64 5.22 11.12
N THR A 217 8.70 6.02 12.18
CA THR A 217 8.50 5.58 13.57
C THR A 217 7.07 5.90 14.00
N TRP A 218 6.35 4.93 14.55
CA TRP A 218 4.92 5.10 14.89
C TRP A 218 4.67 6.19 15.93
N GLU A 219 5.56 6.26 16.93
CA GLU A 219 5.44 7.20 18.04
C GLU A 219 5.58 8.67 17.59
N ASP A 220 6.31 8.94 16.50
CA ASP A 220 6.43 10.29 15.95
C ASP A 220 5.08 10.84 15.47
N PHE A 221 4.14 9.95 15.13
CA PHE A 221 2.78 10.30 14.73
C PHE A 221 1.75 10.12 15.87
N GLY A 222 2.20 9.79 17.08
CA GLY A 222 1.33 9.48 18.21
C GLY A 222 0.57 8.15 18.05
N VAL A 223 1.01 7.29 17.13
CA VAL A 223 0.41 5.97 16.90
C VAL A 223 1.07 4.96 17.83
N THR A 224 0.26 4.27 18.62
CA THR A 224 0.71 3.13 19.44
C THR A 224 0.22 1.83 18.79
N PRO A 225 1.12 0.93 18.37
CA PRO A 225 0.73 -0.35 17.80
C PRO A 225 -0.22 -1.14 18.73
N PRO A 226 -1.25 -1.80 18.18
CA PRO A 226 -2.17 -2.60 18.99
C PRO A 226 -1.47 -3.77 19.69
N SER A 227 -1.82 -4.05 20.94
CA SER A 227 -1.35 -5.24 21.65
C SER A 227 -2.33 -6.41 21.53
N ALA A 228 -1.85 -7.64 21.40
CA ALA A 228 -2.66 -8.86 21.51
C ALA A 228 -1.93 -9.95 22.31
N PRO A 229 -2.64 -10.89 22.98
CA PRO A 229 -2.00 -11.90 23.85
C PRO A 229 -0.97 -12.83 23.18
N ILE A 230 -1.04 -12.95 21.84
CA ILE A 230 -0.13 -13.79 21.04
C ILE A 230 1.08 -13.00 20.51
N VAL A 231 1.02 -11.66 20.54
CA VAL A 231 2.05 -10.75 20.05
C VAL A 231 3.07 -10.53 21.18
N VAL A 232 4.33 -10.85 20.91
CA VAL A 232 5.45 -10.64 21.82
C VAL A 232 5.96 -9.21 21.67
N SER A 233 6.15 -8.76 20.43
CA SER A 233 6.54 -7.38 20.10
C SER A 233 6.12 -7.00 18.69
N ILE A 234 6.00 -5.69 18.45
CA ILE A 234 5.83 -5.06 17.15
C ILE A 234 6.98 -4.07 17.02
N ASP A 235 7.62 -3.99 15.86
CA ASP A 235 8.71 -3.04 15.66
C ASP A 235 8.24 -1.58 15.79
N GLU A 236 9.10 -0.76 16.39
CA GLU A 236 8.86 0.67 16.65
C GLU A 236 8.77 1.49 15.35
N SER A 237 9.32 0.95 14.27
CA SER A 237 9.26 1.50 12.92
C SER A 237 8.56 0.56 11.96
N GLY A 238 8.03 1.11 10.87
CA GLY A 238 7.62 0.31 9.73
C GLY A 238 7.64 1.10 8.43
N ILE A 239 7.31 0.39 7.36
CA ILE A 239 7.29 0.93 6.01
C ILE A 239 5.90 1.47 5.74
N VAL A 240 5.80 2.72 5.30
CA VAL A 240 4.62 3.24 4.60
C VAL A 240 4.88 3.10 3.12
N GLU A 241 3.94 2.52 2.38
CA GLU A 241 4.05 2.26 0.95
C GLU A 241 2.80 2.69 0.19
N PHE A 242 2.95 2.96 -1.10
CA PHE A 242 1.85 3.26 -1.98
C PHE A 242 2.11 2.80 -3.42
N GLN A 243 1.02 2.64 -4.15
CA GLN A 243 0.96 2.46 -5.60
C GLN A 243 -0.16 3.34 -6.12
N LEU A 244 0.13 4.22 -7.07
CA LEU A 244 -0.86 5.08 -7.71
C LEU A 244 -0.86 4.81 -9.20
N ILE A 245 -2.06 4.60 -9.74
CA ILE A 245 -2.33 4.78 -11.16
C ILE A 245 -2.82 6.22 -11.32
N VAL A 246 -2.23 6.97 -12.23
CA VAL A 246 -2.61 8.36 -12.49
C VAL A 246 -2.91 8.57 -13.97
N ALA A 247 -3.83 9.47 -14.27
CA ALA A 247 -4.13 9.92 -15.62
C ALA A 247 -3.81 11.41 -15.75
N LYS A 248 -3.36 11.82 -16.94
CA LYS A 248 -3.14 13.25 -17.25
C LYS A 248 -4.49 13.98 -17.24
N GLY A 249 -4.63 15.01 -16.40
CA GLY A 249 -5.85 15.82 -16.24
C GLY A 249 -6.00 16.98 -17.21
#